data_AF-V9L7F0-F1
#
_entry.id   AF-V9L7F0-F1
#
_cell.length_a   1.000
_cell.length_b   1.000
_cell.length_c   1.000
_cell.angle_alpha   90.00
_cell.angle_beta   90.00
_cell.angle_gamma   90.00
#
_symmetry.space_group_name_H-M   'P 1'
#
loop_
_entity.id
_entity.type
_entity.pdbx_description
1 polymer ?
#
loop_
_entity_poly.entity_id
_entity_poly.type
_entity_poly.pdbx_seq_one_letter_code
_entity_poly.pdbx_strand_id
1 'polypeptide(L)'
;MAECVLVYITLEQSVELVKWASSSFNTCMFINYEQVNMTDRFGQVMIENLHRRQCNLAGVDFCKTLDTQKDRFLLNGWDQADALDMMDVYNSLPQADVQRIELLEFLDEKELLQQLLQHYCICWATKGGSPLVAVSLRVQVVATEP
;
A
#
# COMPACT_ATOMS: atom_id res chain seq x y z
N MET A 1 -8.25 -9.48 -0.49
CA MET A 1 -6.88 -8.92 -0.48
C MET A 1 -6.38 -8.88 -1.90
N ALA A 2 -5.71 -7.80 -2.29
CA ALA A 2 -4.97 -7.67 -3.55
C ALA A 2 -3.51 -7.35 -3.20
N GLU A 3 -2.59 -8.21 -3.59
CA GLU A 3 -1.15 -8.05 -3.31
C GLU A 3 -0.40 -7.97 -4.65
N CYS A 4 0.02 -6.76 -5.01
CA CYS A 4 0.55 -6.42 -6.33
C CYS A 4 -0.39 -6.87 -7.46
N VAL A 5 -1.68 -6.50 -7.39
CA VAL A 5 -2.67 -6.90 -8.42
C VAL A 5 -3.33 -5.70 -9.08
N LEU A 6 -3.84 -4.72 -8.34
CA LEU A 6 -4.68 -3.66 -8.93
C LEU A 6 -3.91 -2.77 -9.90
N VAL A 7 -2.61 -2.58 -9.67
CA VAL A 7 -1.70 -1.85 -10.57
C VAL A 7 -1.61 -2.43 -12.00
N TYR A 8 -1.91 -3.71 -12.19
CA TYR A 8 -1.80 -4.39 -13.50
C TYR A 8 -3.07 -4.33 -14.35
N ILE A 9 -4.21 -3.99 -13.74
CA ILE A 9 -5.49 -3.84 -14.45
C ILE A 9 -5.78 -2.36 -14.70
N THR A 10 -6.72 -2.08 -15.60
CA THR A 10 -7.07 -0.69 -15.92
C THR A 10 -7.68 0.01 -14.71
N LEU A 11 -7.64 1.35 -14.71
CA LEU A 11 -8.27 2.15 -13.68
C LEU A 11 -9.76 1.78 -13.50
N GLU A 12 -10.48 1.64 -14.61
CA GLU A 12 -11.90 1.23 -14.64
C GLU A 12 -12.11 -0.14 -13.99
N GLN A 13 -11.34 -1.15 -14.38
CA GLN A 13 -11.45 -2.50 -13.80
C GLN A 13 -11.14 -2.51 -12.30
N SER A 14 -10.13 -1.75 -11.87
CA SER A 14 -9.79 -1.65 -10.45
C SER A 14 -10.92 -0.98 -9.64
N VAL A 15 -11.53 0.06 -10.19
CA VAL A 15 -12.67 0.77 -9.59
C VAL A 15 -13.89 -0.14 -9.50
N GLU A 16 -14.21 -0.85 -10.58
CA GLU A 16 -15.33 -1.81 -10.60
C GLU A 16 -15.15 -2.93 -9.60
N LEU A 17 -13.94 -3.51 -9.51
CA LEU A 17 -13.63 -4.57 -8.55
C LEU A 17 -13.79 -4.09 -7.10
N VAL A 18 -13.23 -2.91 -6.77
CA VAL A 18 -13.30 -2.32 -5.43
C VAL A 18 -14.75 -1.97 -5.07
N LYS A 19 -15.53 -1.46 -6.02
CA LYS A 19 -16.96 -1.14 -5.85
C LYS A 19 -17.83 -2.39 -5.72
N TRP A 20 -17.53 -3.43 -6.50
CA TRP A 20 -18.22 -4.72 -6.40
C TRP A 20 -17.99 -5.33 -5.02
N ALA A 21 -16.76 -5.29 -4.51
CA ALA A 21 -16.43 -5.83 -3.20
C ALA A 21 -17.21 -5.09 -2.09
N SER A 22 -17.22 -3.76 -2.09
CA SER A 22 -18.00 -3.00 -1.11
C SER A 22 -19.49 -3.25 -1.22
N SER A 23 -20.03 -3.40 -2.43
CA SER A 23 -21.48 -3.62 -2.66
C SER A 23 -21.93 -5.04 -2.30
N SER A 24 -21.03 -6.02 -2.37
CA SER A 24 -21.36 -7.44 -2.16
C SER A 24 -21.46 -7.83 -0.69
N PHE A 25 -20.82 -7.08 0.21
CA PHE A 25 -20.75 -7.40 1.63
C PHE A 25 -21.24 -6.22 2.49
N ASN A 26 -22.02 -6.53 3.52
CA ASN A 26 -22.49 -5.51 4.48
C ASN A 26 -21.38 -5.08 5.44
N THR A 27 -20.52 -6.03 5.85
CA THR A 27 -19.36 -5.79 6.70
C THR A 27 -18.15 -6.47 6.07
N CYS A 28 -17.13 -5.70 5.70
CA CYS A 28 -15.93 -6.25 5.06
C CYS A 28 -14.71 -5.35 5.23
N MET A 29 -13.55 -5.94 4.94
CA MET A 29 -12.26 -5.27 4.86
C MET A 29 -11.57 -5.65 3.55
N PHE A 30 -10.87 -4.69 2.94
CA PHE A 30 -9.99 -4.92 1.81
C PHE A 30 -8.58 -4.47 2.18
N ILE A 31 -7.59 -5.27 1.82
CA ILE A 31 -6.17 -4.94 1.95
C ILE A 31 -5.59 -4.91 0.55
N ASN A 32 -4.90 -3.82 0.22
CA ASN A 32 -4.20 -3.60 -1.02
C ASN A 32 -2.72 -3.30 -0.72
N TYR A 33 -1.82 -4.08 -1.29
CA TYR A 33 -0.39 -3.79 -1.27
C TYR A 33 0.09 -3.60 -2.70
N GLU A 34 0.65 -2.44 -3.03
CA GLU A 34 1.23 -2.16 -4.36
C GLU A 34 2.05 -0.85 -4.32
N GLN A 35 2.45 -0.36 -5.48
CA GLN A 35 3.28 0.82 -5.59
C GLN A 35 2.58 2.11 -5.12
N VAL A 36 3.38 3.09 -4.69
CA VAL A 36 2.96 4.47 -4.36
C VAL A 36 4.07 5.45 -4.76
N ASN A 37 3.78 6.76 -4.74
CA ASN A 37 4.76 7.82 -5.03
C ASN A 37 5.37 7.72 -6.44
N MET A 38 4.64 7.16 -7.40
CA MET A 38 5.14 6.82 -8.75
C MET A 38 5.38 8.02 -9.68
N THR A 39 5.22 9.25 -9.20
CA THR A 39 5.38 10.48 -9.99
C THR A 39 6.79 11.05 -9.96
N ASP A 40 7.64 10.61 -9.04
CA ASP A 40 9.01 11.11 -8.91
C ASP A 40 10.00 10.43 -9.87
N ARG A 41 11.29 10.81 -9.81
CA ARG A 41 12.31 10.24 -10.70
C ARG A 41 12.51 8.73 -10.49
N PHE A 42 12.44 8.24 -9.25
CA PHE A 42 12.61 6.82 -8.94
C PHE A 42 11.40 6.02 -9.46
N GLY A 43 10.19 6.50 -9.22
CA GLY A 43 8.96 5.94 -9.79
C GLY A 43 8.98 5.85 -11.31
N GLN A 44 9.44 6.90 -12.00
CA GLN A 44 9.60 6.86 -13.46
C GLN A 44 10.61 5.80 -13.91
N VAL A 45 11.76 5.69 -13.24
CA VAL A 45 12.75 4.63 -13.52
C VAL A 45 12.15 3.23 -13.28
N MET A 46 11.35 3.06 -12.23
CA MET A 46 10.65 1.80 -11.96
C MET A 46 9.67 1.43 -13.08
N ILE A 47 8.86 2.38 -13.55
CA ILE A 47 7.92 2.19 -14.67
C ILE A 47 8.69 1.80 -15.94
N GLU A 48 9.75 2.53 -16.29
CA GLU A 48 10.58 2.23 -17.45
C GLU A 48 11.18 0.83 -17.38
N ASN A 49 11.68 0.43 -16.21
CA ASN A 49 12.29 -0.90 -16.00
C ASN A 49 11.28 -2.04 -16.16
N LEU A 50 10.06 -1.87 -15.64
CA LEU A 50 8.99 -2.85 -15.79
C LEU A 50 8.49 -2.92 -17.23
N HIS A 51 8.33 -1.77 -17.88
CA HIS A 51 7.92 -1.70 -19.27
C HIS A 51 8.93 -2.38 -20.21
N ARG A 52 10.25 -2.22 -19.98
CA ARG A 52 11.30 -2.95 -20.71
C ARG A 52 11.20 -4.47 -20.58
N ARG A 53 10.58 -4.96 -19.50
CA ARG A 53 10.30 -6.39 -19.26
C ARG A 53 8.91 -6.81 -19.75
N GLN A 54 8.28 -5.99 -20.60
CA GLN A 54 6.92 -6.19 -21.11
C GLN A 54 5.85 -6.26 -20.01
N CYS A 55 6.11 -5.61 -18.87
CA CYS A 55 5.21 -5.53 -17.75
C CYS A 55 4.66 -4.11 -17.65
N ASN A 56 3.43 -3.90 -18.15
CA ASN A 56 2.79 -2.59 -18.13
C ASN A 56 1.95 -2.39 -16.86
N LEU A 57 2.05 -1.20 -16.28
CA LEU A 57 1.29 -0.81 -15.08
C LEU A 57 0.05 -0.01 -15.48
N ALA A 58 -0.99 -0.70 -15.94
CA ALA A 58 -2.22 -0.07 -16.44
C ALA A 58 -2.97 0.76 -15.37
N GLY A 59 -2.73 0.47 -14.09
CA GLY A 59 -3.33 1.14 -12.93
C GLY A 59 -2.43 2.18 -12.25
N VAL A 60 -1.28 2.54 -12.84
CA VAL A 60 -0.25 3.38 -12.18
C VAL A 60 -0.76 4.76 -11.74
N ASP A 61 -1.82 5.28 -12.39
CA ASP A 61 -2.41 6.57 -12.02
C ASP A 61 -3.00 6.59 -10.59
N PHE A 62 -3.41 5.44 -10.03
CA PHE A 62 -3.81 5.35 -8.63
C PHE A 62 -2.63 5.24 -7.66
N CYS A 63 -1.42 5.02 -8.17
CA CYS A 63 -0.18 4.88 -7.39
C CYS A 63 0.58 6.21 -7.23
N LYS A 64 -0.09 7.35 -7.41
CA LYS A 64 0.54 8.68 -7.32
C LYS A 64 0.90 9.05 -5.89
N THR A 65 -0.02 8.87 -4.95
CA THR A 65 0.17 9.17 -3.53
C THR A 65 -0.63 8.19 -2.65
N LEU A 66 -0.38 8.21 -1.34
CA LEU A 66 -1.22 7.48 -0.38
C LEU A 66 -2.68 7.97 -0.40
N ASP A 67 -2.91 9.24 -0.73
CA ASP A 67 -4.27 9.78 -0.86
C ASP A 67 -4.98 9.21 -2.09
N THR A 68 -4.32 9.10 -3.25
CA THR A 68 -4.95 8.45 -4.42
C THR A 68 -5.22 6.96 -4.19
N GLN A 69 -4.39 6.30 -3.37
CA GLN A 69 -4.62 4.94 -2.90
C GLN A 69 -5.91 4.84 -2.05
N LYS A 70 -6.10 5.72 -1.07
CA LYS A 70 -7.29 5.76 -0.21
C LYS A 70 -8.55 6.18 -0.97
N ASP A 71 -8.46 7.20 -1.82
CA ASP A 71 -9.58 7.74 -2.60
C ASP A 71 -10.21 6.68 -3.50
N ARG A 72 -9.41 5.79 -4.09
CA ARG A 72 -9.93 4.65 -4.86
C ARG A 72 -10.90 3.78 -4.05
N PHE A 73 -10.74 3.65 -2.74
CA PHE A 73 -11.68 2.93 -1.88
C PHE A 73 -12.82 3.84 -1.42
N LEU A 74 -12.52 5.01 -0.87
CA LEU A 74 -13.52 5.93 -0.31
C LEU A 74 -14.58 6.36 -1.33
N LEU A 75 -14.16 6.63 -2.57
CA LEU A 75 -15.06 7.00 -3.67
C LEU A 75 -15.89 5.82 -4.20
N ASN A 76 -15.59 4.59 -3.77
CA ASN A 76 -16.20 3.35 -4.27
C ASN A 76 -16.89 2.53 -3.18
N GLY A 77 -17.51 3.21 -2.21
CA GLY A 77 -18.45 2.62 -1.27
C GLY A 77 -17.83 2.01 -0.01
N TRP A 78 -16.58 2.36 0.29
CA TRP A 78 -15.91 2.02 1.55
C TRP A 78 -16.06 3.17 2.56
N ASP A 79 -16.28 2.83 3.84
CA ASP A 79 -16.57 3.84 4.87
C ASP A 79 -15.31 4.53 5.40
N GLN A 80 -14.20 3.79 5.47
CA GLN A 80 -12.90 4.25 5.94
C GLN A 80 -11.80 3.63 5.07
N ALA A 81 -10.70 4.36 4.88
CA ALA A 81 -9.49 3.85 4.26
C ALA A 81 -8.26 4.57 4.84
N ASP A 82 -7.23 3.80 5.15
CA ASP A 82 -5.93 4.28 5.62
C ASP A 82 -4.82 3.60 4.82
N ALA A 83 -3.65 4.23 4.77
CA ALA A 83 -2.49 3.69 4.07
C ALA A 83 -1.18 4.17 4.70
N LEU A 84 -0.15 3.33 4.63
CA LEU A 84 1.22 3.63 5.01
C LEU A 84 2.15 3.24 3.87
N ASP A 85 3.21 4.01 3.64
CA ASP A 85 4.30 3.49 2.83
C ASP A 85 5.07 2.41 3.58
N MET A 86 5.84 1.58 2.88
CA MET A 86 6.52 0.46 3.53
C MET A 86 7.71 0.89 4.37
N MET A 87 8.18 2.13 4.24
CA MET A 87 9.21 2.67 5.11
C MET A 87 8.62 3.01 6.49
N ASP A 88 7.42 3.59 6.53
CA ASP A 88 6.66 3.76 7.77
C ASP A 88 6.38 2.41 8.44
N VAL A 89 5.98 1.40 7.67
CA VAL A 89 5.79 0.03 8.18
C VAL A 89 7.09 -0.53 8.75
N TYR A 90 8.19 -0.45 8.00
CA TYR A 90 9.51 -0.94 8.44
C TYR A 90 9.95 -0.28 9.76
N ASN A 91 9.79 1.05 9.86
CA ASN A 91 10.12 1.82 11.06
C ASN A 91 9.23 1.48 12.27
N SER A 92 8.04 0.92 12.03
CA SER A 92 7.12 0.49 13.09
C SER A 92 7.38 -0.93 13.62
N LEU A 93 8.26 -1.69 12.96
CA LEU A 93 8.56 -3.07 13.37
C LEU A 93 9.28 -3.10 14.73
N PRO A 94 9.06 -4.14 15.55
CA PRO A 94 9.84 -4.35 16.76
C PRO A 94 11.35 -4.37 16.44
N GLN A 95 12.15 -3.64 17.21
CA GLN A 95 13.59 -3.54 16.94
C GLN A 95 14.31 -4.90 16.93
N ALA A 96 13.83 -5.86 17.72
CA ALA A 96 14.35 -7.22 17.73
C ALA A 96 14.15 -7.93 16.38
N ASP A 97 13.03 -7.68 15.69
CA ASP A 97 12.78 -8.24 14.36
C ASP A 97 13.62 -7.55 13.30
N VAL A 98 13.74 -6.22 13.36
CA VAL A 98 14.62 -5.45 12.46
C VAL A 98 16.06 -5.97 12.54
N GLN A 99 16.61 -6.08 13.75
CA GLN A 99 17.96 -6.62 13.97
C GLN A 99 18.09 -8.06 13.46
N ARG A 100 17.10 -8.91 13.76
CA ARG A 100 17.10 -10.30 13.29
C ARG A 100 17.12 -10.39 11.77
N ILE A 101 16.40 -9.50 11.07
CA ILE A 101 16.35 -9.46 9.60
C ILE A 101 17.64 -8.90 9.01
N GLU A 102 18.14 -7.76 9.52
CA GLU A 102 19.38 -7.12 9.03
C GLU A 102 20.64 -7.99 9.26
N LEU A 103 20.58 -9.00 10.14
CA LEU A 103 21.66 -9.97 10.34
C LEU A 103 21.68 -11.09 9.29
N LEU A 104 20.61 -11.29 8.51
CA LEU A 104 20.55 -12.37 7.51
C LEU A 104 21.41 -12.07 6.29
N GLU A 105 21.40 -10.82 5.83
CA GLU A 105 22.16 -10.36 4.68
C GLU A 105 22.74 -8.97 4.96
N PHE A 106 24.01 -8.78 4.62
CA PHE A 106 24.65 -7.47 4.73
C PHE A 106 24.15 -6.56 3.61
N LEU A 107 23.54 -5.44 3.99
CA LEU A 107 23.08 -4.39 3.08
C LEU A 107 23.93 -3.14 3.27
N ASP A 108 24.74 -2.81 2.26
CA ASP A 108 25.57 -1.60 2.21
C ASP A 108 24.81 -0.37 1.72
N GLU A 109 23.86 -0.54 0.79
CA GLU A 109 23.07 0.54 0.19
C GLU A 109 21.71 0.74 0.89
N LYS A 110 21.71 1.23 2.14
CA LYS A 110 20.47 1.47 2.91
C LYS A 110 19.55 2.51 2.26
N GLU A 111 20.12 3.48 1.56
CA GLU A 111 19.38 4.53 0.86
C GLU A 111 18.52 3.96 -0.27
N LEU A 112 18.99 2.91 -0.96
CA LEU A 112 18.22 2.25 -2.02
C LEU A 112 17.05 1.46 -1.43
N LEU A 113 17.25 0.80 -0.29
CA LEU A 113 16.15 0.14 0.42
C LEU A 113 15.11 1.16 0.86
N GLN A 114 15.53 2.29 1.43
CA GLN A 114 14.60 3.36 1.82
C GLN A 114 13.81 3.86 0.60
N GLN A 115 14.48 4.16 -0.52
CA GLN A 115 13.81 4.58 -1.75
C GLN A 115 12.81 3.52 -2.22
N LEU A 116 13.18 2.24 -2.21
CA LEU A 116 12.28 1.15 -2.60
C LEU A 116 11.05 1.07 -1.68
N LEU A 117 11.24 1.12 -0.36
CA LEU A 117 10.16 1.01 0.61
C LEU A 117 9.22 2.22 0.57
N GLN A 118 9.73 3.43 0.28
CA GLN A 118 8.90 4.62 0.07
C GLN A 118 8.05 4.56 -1.21
N HIS A 119 8.30 3.60 -2.11
CA HIS A 119 7.57 3.43 -3.36
C HIS A 119 6.61 2.24 -3.36
N TYR A 120 6.41 1.60 -2.21
CA TYR A 120 5.34 0.64 -1.98
C TYR A 120 4.50 1.09 -0.78
N CYS A 121 3.22 0.76 -0.79
CA CYS A 121 2.33 1.02 0.33
C CYS A 121 1.48 -0.19 0.66
N ILE A 122 1.05 -0.26 1.90
CA ILE A 122 -0.10 -1.05 2.32
C ILE A 122 -1.27 -0.10 2.59
N CYS A 123 -2.38 -0.32 1.90
CA CYS A 123 -3.64 0.39 2.06
C CYS A 123 -4.70 -0.59 2.54
N TRP A 124 -5.53 -0.19 3.50
CA TRP A 124 -6.66 -0.98 3.93
C TRP A 124 -7.92 -0.14 4.04
N ALA A 125 -9.05 -0.73 3.65
CA ALA A 125 -10.35 -0.11 3.71
C ALA A 125 -11.36 -0.99 4.43
N THR A 126 -12.32 -0.38 5.12
CA THR A 126 -13.37 -1.10 5.86
C THR A 126 -14.76 -0.56 5.54
N LYS A 127 -15.75 -1.44 5.53
CA LYS A 127 -17.18 -1.11 5.42
C LYS A 127 -17.97 -1.83 6.50
N GLY A 128 -18.97 -1.16 7.09
CA GLY A 128 -19.99 -1.74 7.96
C GLY A 128 -19.47 -2.40 9.24
N GLY A 129 -18.27 -2.03 9.68
CA GLY A 129 -17.71 -2.42 10.96
C GLY A 129 -18.11 -1.43 12.06
N SER A 130 -18.59 -1.94 13.20
CA SER A 130 -18.48 -1.21 14.47
C SER A 130 -16.99 -0.83 14.71
N PRO A 131 -16.67 0.26 15.44
CA PRO A 131 -15.29 0.75 15.66
C PRO A 131 -14.22 -0.29 16.06
N LEU A 132 -14.58 -1.53 16.39
CA LEU A 132 -13.70 -2.65 16.69
C LEU A 132 -12.73 -3.05 15.54
N VAL A 133 -13.06 -2.79 14.27
CA VAL A 133 -12.13 -3.10 13.15
C VAL A 133 -11.12 -1.95 12.90
N ALA A 134 -11.51 -0.71 13.21
CA ALA A 134 -10.64 0.46 13.05
C ALA A 134 -9.48 0.50 14.09
N VAL A 135 -9.57 -0.31 15.15
CA VAL A 135 -8.65 -0.24 16.30
C VAL A 135 -7.38 -1.10 16.15
N SER A 136 -7.34 -2.11 15.27
CA SER A 136 -6.17 -3.02 15.22
C SER A 136 -5.14 -2.76 14.11
N LEU A 137 -5.43 -1.89 13.13
CA LEU A 137 -4.46 -1.44 12.12
C LEU A 137 -4.02 0.01 12.27
N ARG A 138 -4.58 0.73 13.26
CA ARG A 138 -3.75 1.63 14.07
C ARG A 138 -2.77 0.74 14.85
N VAL A 139 -1.85 0.13 14.10
CA VAL A 139 -0.64 -0.49 14.63
C VAL A 139 -0.03 0.52 15.59
N GLN A 140 0.64 0.02 16.60
CA GLN A 140 1.27 0.70 17.72
C GLN A 140 2.33 1.77 17.33
N VAL A 141 2.21 2.41 16.17
CA VAL A 141 3.00 3.53 15.62
C VAL A 141 2.96 4.77 16.53
N VAL A 142 1.96 4.90 17.40
CA VAL A 142 1.85 6.02 18.37
C VAL A 142 2.29 5.63 19.78
N ALA A 143 2.63 4.36 20.05
CA ALA A 143 2.92 3.89 21.42
C ALA A 143 4.43 3.84 21.73
N THR A 144 5.19 4.85 21.32
CA THR A 144 6.48 5.21 21.93
C THR A 144 6.66 6.74 21.84
N GLU A 145 5.95 7.48 22.68
CA GLU A 145 6.43 8.78 23.16
C GLU A 145 7.39 8.54 24.35
N PRO A 146 8.38 9.43 24.59
CA PRO A 146 9.62 9.14 25.32
C PRO A 146 9.46 8.80 26.81
#